data_AF-A0AAN7VT39-F1
#
_entry.id   AF-A0AAN7VT39-F1
#
_cell.length_a   1.000
_cell.length_b   1.000
_cell.length_c   1.000
_cell.angle_alpha   90.00
_cell.angle_beta   90.00
_cell.angle_gamma   90.00
#
_symmetry.space_group_name_H-M   'P 1'
#
loop_
_entity.id
_entity.type
_entity.pdbx_description
1 polymer ?
#
loop_
_entity_poly.entity_id
_entity_poly.type
_entity_poly.pdbx_seq_one_letter_code
_entity_poly.pdbx_strand_id
1 'polypeptide(L)'
;MSDTVNAFYTKVEPNPHFHVVYWMFFPYNEGKEICLIGKVPTPILFGSCIGQRKIMGNHVGDWEHMSLSFNGNAYPDTMHLSVHDAGVYYKYDVKSKLFKYVKQVTKKGILQRPKFPKTTKTQNYHPILFSAKGSHGLWSAPGDHYFVKVPRLSDENGYGTVWETWRNLKIYYLGITTVPSWMKYKGKWGNPQSNCLISKKLGLCEVSDGPTGILERSNDFNCSHHSL
;
A
#
# COMPACT_ATOMS: atom_id res chain seq x y z
N MET A 1 17.56 0.91 -25.77
CA MET A 1 17.39 -0.14 -24.75
C MET A 1 18.63 -0.09 -23.88
N SER A 2 18.52 0.33 -22.63
CA SER A 2 19.64 0.37 -21.68
C SER A 2 19.14 -0.30 -20.41
N ASP A 3 19.35 -1.61 -20.36
CA ASP A 3 19.08 -2.43 -19.19
C ASP A 3 20.17 -2.23 -18.14
N THR A 4 19.76 -2.49 -16.89
CA THR A 4 20.60 -2.74 -15.71
C THR A 4 21.12 -1.53 -14.94
N VAL A 5 20.35 -1.13 -13.93
CA VAL A 5 20.95 -0.60 -12.70
C VAL A 5 21.41 -1.82 -11.88
N ASN A 6 22.66 -2.23 -12.07
CA ASN A 6 23.30 -3.23 -11.21
C ASN A 6 23.84 -2.52 -9.97
N ALA A 7 23.11 -2.60 -8.85
CA ALA A 7 23.69 -2.28 -7.56
C ALA A 7 24.68 -3.39 -7.20
N PHE A 8 25.97 -3.18 -7.44
CA PHE A 8 27.00 -4.14 -7.07
C PHE A 8 27.14 -4.17 -5.55
N TYR A 9 26.67 -5.26 -4.92
CA TYR A 9 27.02 -5.62 -3.55
C TYR A 9 28.28 -6.48 -3.61
N THR A 10 29.37 -6.03 -3.00
CA THR A 10 30.72 -6.61 -3.12
C THR A 10 30.93 -7.89 -2.31
N LYS A 11 29.90 -8.37 -1.58
CA LYS A 11 29.97 -9.62 -0.81
C LYS A 11 29.00 -10.64 -1.39
N VAL A 12 29.53 -11.67 -2.02
CA VAL A 12 28.74 -12.82 -2.48
C VAL A 12 28.45 -13.70 -1.27
N GLU A 13 27.28 -13.51 -0.66
CA GLU A 13 26.79 -14.43 0.37
C GLU A 13 26.09 -15.61 -0.33
N PRO A 14 26.45 -16.87 -0.01
CA PRO A 14 25.73 -18.02 -0.54
C PRO A 14 24.30 -17.99 0.04
N ASN A 15 23.31 -17.95 -0.85
CA ASN A 15 21.88 -17.89 -0.53
C ASN A 15 21.48 -16.66 0.32
N PRO A 16 21.51 -15.45 -0.25
CA PRO A 16 21.14 -14.26 0.51
C PRO A 16 19.66 -14.29 0.92
N HIS A 17 19.40 -14.01 2.19
CA HIS A 17 18.07 -13.86 2.76
C HIS A 17 17.84 -12.38 3.06
N PHE A 18 16.96 -11.75 2.29
CA PHE A 18 16.67 -10.33 2.46
C PHE A 18 15.25 -10.02 2.03
N HIS A 19 14.81 -8.81 2.34
CA HIS A 19 13.58 -8.27 1.80
C HIS A 19 13.81 -6.86 1.28
N VAL A 20 12.97 -6.47 0.31
CA VAL A 20 12.96 -5.15 -0.30
C VAL A 20 11.58 -4.55 -0.06
N VAL A 21 11.54 -3.32 0.46
CA VAL A 21 10.30 -2.57 0.66
C VAL A 21 10.26 -1.42 -0.33
N TYR A 22 9.19 -1.36 -1.11
CA TYR A 22 8.88 -0.29 -2.05
C TYR A 22 7.86 0.63 -1.40
N TRP A 23 8.24 1.90 -1.22
CA TRP A 23 7.37 2.95 -0.72
C TRP A 23 6.97 3.87 -1.87
N MET A 24 5.67 4.15 -1.99
CA MET A 24 5.09 5.06 -2.97
C MET A 24 4.46 6.23 -2.23
N PHE A 25 4.89 7.45 -2.59
CA PHE A 25 4.31 8.67 -2.06
C PHE A 25 3.33 9.27 -3.05
N PHE A 26 2.16 9.65 -2.58
CA PHE A 26 1.22 10.48 -3.32
C PHE A 26 1.06 11.83 -2.60
N PRO A 27 1.14 12.97 -3.31
CA PRO A 27 1.05 14.27 -2.66
C PRO A 27 -0.28 14.56 -1.97
N TYR A 28 -1.37 13.90 -2.37
CA TYR A 28 -2.71 14.14 -1.83
C TYR A 28 -3.65 12.98 -2.09
N ASN A 29 -4.26 12.43 -1.04
CA ASN A 29 -5.32 11.43 -1.08
C ASN A 29 -6.69 12.12 -1.06
N GLU A 30 -7.50 11.84 -2.07
CA GLU A 30 -8.83 12.42 -2.26
C GLU A 30 -9.87 11.85 -1.29
N GLY A 31 -9.60 10.73 -0.62
CA GLY A 31 -10.56 10.05 0.24
C GLY A 31 -11.65 9.33 -0.54
N LYS A 32 -12.83 9.19 0.06
CA LYS A 32 -13.98 8.51 -0.54
C LYS A 32 -15.27 9.27 -0.35
N GLU A 33 -16.06 9.35 -1.42
CA GLU A 33 -17.42 9.85 -1.33
C GLU A 33 -18.30 8.87 -0.54
N ILE A 34 -19.06 9.42 0.42
CA ILE A 34 -20.10 8.71 1.16
C ILE A 34 -21.40 9.49 1.12
N CYS A 35 -22.52 8.79 1.35
CA CYS A 35 -23.82 9.41 1.58
C CYS A 35 -24.11 9.53 3.07
N LEU A 36 -24.72 10.65 3.48
CA LEU A 36 -25.07 10.95 4.86
C LEU A 36 -26.51 11.45 4.98
N ILE A 37 -27.24 10.90 5.95
CA ILE A 37 -28.47 11.50 6.49
C ILE A 37 -28.11 12.09 7.85
N GLY A 38 -27.99 13.42 7.92
CA GLY A 38 -27.44 14.09 9.10
C GLY A 38 -25.98 13.67 9.35
N LYS A 39 -25.74 12.92 10.43
CA LYS A 39 -24.42 12.37 10.79
C LYS A 39 -24.28 10.85 10.57
N VAL A 40 -25.31 10.21 10.00
CA VAL A 40 -25.36 8.74 9.84
C VAL A 40 -24.94 8.36 8.42
N PRO A 41 -23.87 7.56 8.24
CA PRO A 41 -23.46 7.03 6.94
C PRO A 41 -24.51 6.08 6.37
N THR A 42 -24.94 6.34 5.14
CA THR A 42 -25.90 5.51 4.40
C THR A 42 -25.28 5.01 3.08
N PRO A 43 -25.74 3.87 2.55
CA PRO A 43 -25.26 3.36 1.27
C PRO A 43 -25.74 4.25 0.11
N ILE A 44 -24.86 4.47 -0.88
CA ILE A 44 -25.27 4.97 -2.20
C ILE A 44 -25.92 3.82 -2.97
N LEU A 45 -27.16 4.00 -3.43
CA LEU A 45 -27.92 2.98 -4.16
C LEU A 45 -28.23 3.47 -5.56
N PHE A 46 -27.80 2.73 -6.59
CA PHE A 46 -27.99 3.09 -8.00
C PHE A 46 -27.53 4.52 -8.34
N GLY A 47 -26.41 4.96 -7.76
CA GLY A 47 -25.90 6.32 -7.92
C GLY A 47 -26.69 7.41 -7.17
N SER A 48 -27.78 7.07 -6.48
CA SER A 48 -28.58 8.02 -5.71
C SER A 48 -28.18 8.04 -4.25
N CYS A 49 -28.01 9.25 -3.70
CA CYS A 49 -27.77 9.49 -2.28
C CYS A 49 -29.01 10.19 -1.71
N ILE A 50 -29.68 9.56 -0.75
CA ILE A 50 -30.74 10.19 0.03
C ILE A 50 -30.05 10.95 1.16
N GLY A 51 -29.82 12.25 0.98
CA GLY A 51 -29.11 13.10 1.93
C GLY A 51 -27.99 13.91 1.27
N GLN A 52 -26.87 14.09 1.98
CA GLN A 52 -25.71 14.83 1.50
C GLN A 52 -24.56 13.89 1.12
N ARG A 53 -23.96 14.13 -0.04
CA ARG A 53 -22.70 13.52 -0.43
C ARG A 53 -21.55 14.27 0.24
N LYS A 54 -20.60 13.53 0.79
CA LYS A 54 -19.38 14.08 1.39
C LYS A 54 -18.17 13.22 1.09
N ILE A 55 -17.03 13.87 0.88
CA ILE A 55 -15.74 13.20 0.73
C ILE A 55 -15.12 13.03 2.12
N MET A 56 -14.80 11.79 2.47
CA MET A 56 -14.25 11.41 3.78
C MET A 56 -12.88 10.78 3.65
N GLY A 57 -12.01 11.10 4.60
CA GLY A 57 -10.67 10.55 4.70
C GLY A 57 -9.63 11.22 3.79
N ASN A 58 -9.95 12.38 3.21
CA ASN A 58 -9.00 13.08 2.36
C ASN A 58 -7.86 13.69 3.19
N HIS A 59 -6.63 13.70 2.67
CA HIS A 59 -5.46 14.17 3.41
C HIS A 59 -4.27 14.47 2.49
N VAL A 60 -3.42 15.41 2.93
CA VAL A 60 -2.18 15.77 2.24
C VAL A 60 -1.08 14.75 2.55
N GLY A 61 -0.44 14.26 1.50
CA GLY A 61 0.55 13.20 1.56
C GLY A 61 -0.09 11.85 1.82
N ASP A 62 0.39 10.81 1.17
CA ASP A 62 -0.09 9.45 1.36
C ASP A 62 1.04 8.46 1.03
N TRP A 63 1.19 7.45 1.87
CA TRP A 63 2.24 6.44 1.74
C TRP A 63 1.59 5.08 1.57
N GLU A 64 1.79 4.51 0.38
CA GLU A 64 1.47 3.11 0.10
C GLU A 64 2.76 2.32 0.04
N HIS A 65 2.70 1.02 0.36
CA HIS A 65 3.89 0.19 0.29
C HIS A 65 3.61 -1.25 -0.07
N MET A 66 4.65 -1.88 -0.61
CA MET A 66 4.71 -3.30 -0.81
C MET A 66 6.10 -3.84 -0.52
N SER A 67 6.17 -5.10 -0.14
CA SER A 67 7.42 -5.75 0.24
C SER A 67 7.60 -7.06 -0.51
N LEU A 68 8.83 -7.38 -0.90
CA LEU A 68 9.23 -8.66 -1.47
C LEU A 68 10.28 -9.31 -0.57
N SER A 69 10.11 -10.59 -0.25
CA SER A 69 11.13 -11.40 0.41
C SER A 69 11.88 -12.28 -0.59
N PHE A 70 13.16 -12.49 -0.34
CA PHE A 70 14.06 -13.34 -1.12
C PHE A 70 14.71 -14.34 -0.18
N ASN A 71 14.73 -15.60 -0.62
CA ASN A 71 15.18 -16.74 0.18
C ASN A 71 16.19 -17.57 -0.62
N GLY A 72 17.31 -16.96 -1.01
CA GLY A 72 18.38 -17.58 -1.80
C GLY A 72 18.11 -17.78 -3.30
N ASN A 73 16.90 -17.51 -3.79
CA ASN A 73 16.55 -17.65 -5.20
C ASN A 73 16.74 -16.34 -5.99
N ALA A 74 16.91 -16.45 -7.31
CA ALA A 74 16.94 -15.30 -8.23
C ALA A 74 15.58 -14.60 -8.43
N TYR A 75 14.51 -15.12 -7.82
CA TYR A 75 13.16 -14.57 -7.86
C TYR A 75 12.63 -14.42 -6.43
N PRO A 76 11.67 -13.49 -6.19
CA PRO A 76 11.07 -13.30 -4.88
C PRO A 76 10.28 -14.55 -4.44
N ASP A 77 10.31 -14.87 -3.15
CA ASP A 77 9.53 -15.96 -2.57
C ASP A 77 8.11 -15.50 -2.20
N THR A 78 8.00 -14.43 -1.43
CA THR A 78 6.73 -13.91 -0.92
C THR A 78 6.62 -12.41 -1.15
N MET A 79 5.41 -11.95 -1.45
CA MET A 79 5.04 -10.55 -1.58
C MET A 79 4.04 -10.18 -0.50
N HIS A 80 4.23 -9.03 0.15
CA HIS A 80 3.24 -8.38 0.99
C HIS A 80 2.74 -7.10 0.32
N LEU A 81 1.43 -6.89 0.28
CA LEU A 81 0.81 -5.63 -0.14
C LEU A 81 0.11 -5.00 1.06
N SER A 82 0.40 -3.73 1.33
CA SER A 82 -0.36 -2.91 2.26
C SER A 82 -1.51 -2.23 1.52
N VAL A 83 -2.72 -2.35 2.05
CA VAL A 83 -3.94 -1.82 1.42
C VAL A 83 -4.82 -1.23 2.51
N HIS A 84 -4.82 0.10 2.62
CA HIS A 84 -5.45 0.83 3.72
C HIS A 84 -4.95 0.30 5.09
N ASP A 85 -5.86 -0.08 5.98
CA ASP A 85 -5.52 -0.65 7.29
C ASP A 85 -5.39 -2.18 7.29
N ALA A 86 -5.38 -2.79 6.12
CA ALA A 86 -5.22 -4.21 5.91
C ALA A 86 -3.93 -4.51 5.12
N GLY A 87 -3.59 -5.78 5.03
CA GLY A 87 -2.51 -6.26 4.19
C GLY A 87 -2.80 -7.67 3.69
N VAL A 88 -2.01 -8.11 2.72
CA VAL A 88 -2.15 -9.45 2.13
C VAL A 88 -0.80 -10.00 1.71
N TYR A 89 -0.59 -11.29 1.98
CA TYR A 89 0.57 -12.03 1.51
C TYR A 89 0.22 -12.89 0.31
N TYR A 90 1.11 -12.88 -0.67
CA TYR A 90 1.10 -13.76 -1.82
C TYR A 90 2.42 -14.53 -1.93
N LYS A 91 2.38 -15.78 -2.37
CA LYS A 91 3.58 -16.58 -2.65
C LYS A 91 3.82 -16.69 -4.15
N TYR A 92 5.06 -16.51 -4.58
CA TYR A 92 5.43 -16.66 -5.98
C TYR A 92 5.40 -18.14 -6.40
N ASP A 93 4.72 -18.43 -7.49
CA ASP A 93 4.62 -19.76 -8.08
C ASP A 93 5.41 -19.78 -9.39
N VAL A 94 6.57 -20.46 -9.36
CA VAL A 94 7.53 -20.48 -10.48
C VAL A 94 6.92 -21.06 -11.76
N LYS A 95 6.04 -22.07 -11.63
CA LYS A 95 5.43 -22.77 -12.78
C LYS A 95 4.47 -21.86 -13.54
N SER A 96 3.59 -21.16 -12.83
CA SER A 96 2.62 -20.23 -13.41
C SER A 96 3.17 -18.83 -13.63
N LYS A 97 4.30 -18.48 -12.99
CA LYS A 97 4.88 -17.12 -12.94
C LYS A 97 3.91 -16.09 -12.34
N LEU A 98 3.09 -16.53 -11.40
CA LEU A 98 2.10 -15.69 -10.70
C LEU A 98 2.38 -15.68 -9.20
N PHE A 99 1.99 -14.60 -8.54
CA PHE A 99 1.87 -14.58 -7.09
C PHE A 99 0.48 -15.07 -6.70
N LYS A 100 0.38 -16.08 -5.83
CA LYS A 100 -0.88 -16.70 -5.37
C LYS A 100 -1.19 -16.30 -3.94
N TYR A 101 -2.44 -15.95 -3.67
CA TYR A 101 -2.90 -15.52 -2.35
C TYR A 101 -2.56 -16.58 -1.28
N VAL A 102 -2.06 -16.12 -0.13
CA VAL A 102 -1.77 -16.96 1.03
C VAL A 102 -2.68 -16.61 2.19
N LYS A 103 -2.60 -15.37 2.67
CA LYS A 103 -3.35 -14.91 3.84
C LYS A 103 -3.49 -13.39 3.84
N GLN A 104 -4.58 -12.92 4.44
CA GLN A 104 -4.78 -11.50 4.75
C GLN A 104 -4.33 -11.19 6.18
N VAL A 105 -3.91 -9.96 6.40
CA VAL A 105 -3.65 -9.35 7.70
C VAL A 105 -4.66 -8.23 7.90
N THR A 106 -5.41 -8.28 8.98
CA THR A 106 -6.31 -7.20 9.38
C THR A 106 -5.98 -6.82 10.81
N LYS A 107 -5.78 -5.53 11.10
CA LYS A 107 -5.63 -5.08 12.49
C LYS A 107 -6.93 -5.36 13.26
N LYS A 108 -6.83 -5.87 14.49
CA LYS A 108 -7.98 -6.15 15.35
C LYS A 108 -8.80 -4.87 15.56
N GLY A 109 -10.14 -4.97 15.47
CA GLY A 109 -11.06 -3.87 15.74
C GLY A 109 -11.42 -2.97 14.55
N ILE A 110 -10.90 -3.26 13.36
CA ILE A 110 -11.19 -2.46 12.15
C ILE A 110 -12.36 -3.05 11.37
N LEU A 111 -13.26 -2.18 10.90
CA LEU A 111 -14.46 -2.54 10.13
C LEU A 111 -14.15 -3.00 8.69
N GLN A 112 -12.97 -2.64 8.19
CA GLN A 112 -12.49 -2.95 6.85
C GLN A 112 -12.22 -4.46 6.71
N ARG A 113 -12.87 -5.11 5.73
CA ARG A 113 -12.67 -6.52 5.37
C ARG A 113 -12.55 -6.63 3.85
N PRO A 114 -11.44 -6.16 3.27
CA PRO A 114 -11.24 -6.22 1.83
C PRO A 114 -11.21 -7.67 1.34
N LYS A 115 -11.77 -7.89 0.15
CA LYS A 115 -11.63 -9.17 -0.55
C LYS A 115 -10.48 -9.05 -1.54
N PHE A 116 -9.35 -9.65 -1.21
CA PHE A 116 -8.17 -9.60 -2.07
C PHE A 116 -8.29 -10.51 -3.30
N PRO A 117 -7.76 -10.08 -4.47
CA PRO A 117 -7.62 -10.94 -5.63
C PRO A 117 -6.80 -12.20 -5.32
N LYS A 118 -7.14 -13.33 -5.95
CA LYS A 118 -6.47 -14.62 -5.69
C LYS A 118 -5.05 -14.67 -6.25
N THR A 119 -4.74 -13.85 -7.26
CA THR A 119 -3.46 -13.89 -7.96
C THR A 119 -3.02 -12.49 -8.37
N THR A 120 -1.71 -12.26 -8.40
CA THR A 120 -1.08 -11.10 -9.04
C THR A 120 -0.33 -11.55 -10.28
N LYS A 121 -0.54 -10.85 -11.40
CA LYS A 121 0.21 -11.09 -12.64
C LYS A 121 1.63 -10.57 -12.52
N THR A 122 2.52 -11.12 -13.35
CA THR A 122 3.88 -10.59 -13.50
C THR A 122 4.17 -10.22 -14.94
N GLN A 123 5.10 -9.30 -15.13
CA GLN A 123 5.74 -8.99 -16.41
C GLN A 123 7.25 -9.13 -16.20
N ASN A 124 7.88 -10.06 -16.93
CA ASN A 124 9.30 -10.37 -16.78
C ASN A 124 9.72 -10.57 -15.30
N TYR A 125 8.98 -11.39 -14.56
CA TYR A 125 9.19 -11.67 -13.13
C TYR A 125 8.89 -10.50 -12.18
N HIS A 126 8.50 -9.33 -12.67
CA HIS A 126 8.08 -8.20 -11.85
C HIS A 126 6.57 -8.26 -11.56
N PRO A 127 6.12 -8.16 -10.31
CA PRO A 127 4.69 -8.08 -10.00
C PRO A 127 4.08 -6.80 -10.59
N ILE A 128 2.89 -6.93 -11.16
CA ILE A 128 2.10 -5.79 -11.63
C ILE A 128 1.06 -5.44 -10.56
N LEU A 129 1.11 -4.22 -10.04
CA LEU A 129 0.21 -3.70 -9.04
C LEU A 129 -0.50 -2.44 -9.54
N PHE A 130 -1.63 -2.12 -8.92
CA PHE A 130 -2.53 -1.06 -9.35
C PHE A 130 -2.81 -0.12 -8.20
N SER A 131 -2.55 1.18 -8.38
CA SER A 131 -2.94 2.18 -7.40
C SER A 131 -4.38 2.63 -7.66
N ALA A 132 -5.20 2.67 -6.61
CA ALA A 132 -6.57 3.14 -6.69
C ALA A 132 -6.65 4.62 -7.07
N LYS A 133 -7.64 4.99 -7.88
CA LYS A 133 -7.92 6.39 -8.21
C LYS A 133 -8.32 7.15 -6.95
N GLY A 134 -7.62 8.26 -6.68
CA GLY A 134 -7.88 9.21 -5.59
C GLY A 134 -7.40 8.74 -4.21
N SER A 135 -7.68 7.49 -3.84
CA SER A 135 -7.33 6.93 -2.52
C SER A 135 -6.03 6.13 -2.48
N HIS A 136 -5.45 5.85 -3.63
CA HIS A 136 -4.16 5.19 -3.87
C HIS A 136 -3.95 3.77 -3.38
N GLY A 137 -4.88 3.21 -2.60
CA GLY A 137 -4.84 1.83 -2.12
C GLY A 137 -4.30 0.88 -3.18
N LEU A 138 -3.30 0.08 -2.79
CA LEU A 138 -2.52 -0.71 -3.73
C LEU A 138 -3.11 -2.12 -3.92
N TRP A 139 -3.53 -2.46 -5.13
CA TRP A 139 -4.20 -3.73 -5.41
C TRP A 139 -3.41 -4.63 -6.36
N SER A 140 -3.57 -5.94 -6.19
CA SER A 140 -2.93 -6.98 -6.99
C SER A 140 -3.60 -7.27 -8.33
N ALA A 141 -4.76 -6.67 -8.60
CA ALA A 141 -5.50 -6.85 -9.84
C ALA A 141 -6.32 -5.58 -10.16
N PRO A 142 -6.62 -5.33 -11.45
CA PRO A 142 -7.50 -4.25 -11.85
C PRO A 142 -8.95 -4.53 -11.43
N GLY A 143 -9.75 -3.49 -11.21
CA GLY A 143 -11.19 -3.56 -11.01
C GLY A 143 -11.68 -2.79 -9.77
N ASP A 144 -12.88 -3.15 -9.33
CA ASP A 144 -13.53 -2.60 -8.14
C ASP A 144 -13.24 -3.45 -6.91
N HIS A 145 -12.72 -2.80 -5.87
CA HIS A 145 -12.30 -3.46 -4.65
C HIS A 145 -13.03 -2.90 -3.43
N TYR A 146 -14.02 -3.63 -2.94
CA TYR A 146 -14.77 -3.26 -1.74
C TYR A 146 -13.97 -3.57 -0.48
N PHE A 147 -13.85 -2.59 0.42
CA PHE A 147 -13.15 -2.76 1.68
C PHE A 147 -14.00 -2.44 2.92
N VAL A 148 -15.01 -1.57 2.83
CA VAL A 148 -15.99 -1.33 3.91
C VAL A 148 -17.40 -1.63 3.41
N LYS A 149 -18.18 -2.41 4.18
CA LYS A 149 -19.55 -2.80 3.78
C LYS A 149 -20.59 -1.69 3.91
N VAL A 150 -20.47 -0.82 4.92
CA VAL A 150 -21.38 0.32 5.16
C VAL A 150 -20.51 1.50 5.62
N PRO A 151 -20.43 2.61 4.86
CA PRO A 151 -21.32 3.05 3.77
C PRO A 151 -21.01 2.51 2.34
N ARG A 152 -20.36 1.34 2.20
CA ARG A 152 -19.84 0.80 0.91
C ARG A 152 -18.70 1.64 0.35
N LEU A 153 -17.53 1.53 0.97
CA LEU A 153 -16.31 2.13 0.42
C LEU A 153 -15.62 1.13 -0.51
N SER A 154 -15.30 1.59 -1.71
CA SER A 154 -14.57 0.84 -2.72
C SER A 154 -13.46 1.66 -3.34
N ASP A 155 -12.42 0.95 -3.76
CA ASP A 155 -11.39 1.43 -4.65
C ASP A 155 -11.69 1.00 -6.07
N GLU A 156 -11.37 1.86 -7.03
CA GLU A 156 -11.40 1.55 -8.45
C GLU A 156 -10.00 1.74 -9.01
N ASN A 157 -9.53 0.77 -9.79
CA ASN A 157 -8.29 0.87 -10.55
C ASN A 157 -8.37 0.09 -11.86
N GLY A 158 -7.40 0.34 -12.73
CA GLY A 158 -7.33 -0.30 -14.04
C GLY A 158 -5.97 -0.15 -14.68
N TYR A 159 -5.85 -0.67 -15.89
CA TYR A 159 -4.66 -0.49 -16.72
C TYR A 159 -4.58 0.98 -17.17
N GLY A 160 -3.70 1.73 -16.52
CA GLY A 160 -3.38 3.13 -16.85
C GLY A 160 -1.92 3.27 -17.29
N THR A 161 -1.33 4.45 -17.02
CA THR A 161 0.08 4.70 -17.27
C THR A 161 0.96 3.85 -16.36
N VAL A 162 1.87 3.07 -16.96
CA VAL A 162 2.80 2.24 -16.20
C VAL A 162 3.86 3.11 -15.54
N TRP A 163 4.07 2.90 -14.24
CA TRP A 163 5.20 3.48 -13.51
C TRP A 163 6.34 2.47 -13.40
N GLU A 164 7.30 2.55 -14.32
CA GLU A 164 8.51 1.71 -14.32
C GLU A 164 9.52 2.26 -13.30
N THR A 165 9.38 1.84 -12.04
CA THR A 165 10.12 2.37 -10.88
C THR A 165 11.65 2.27 -11.03
N TRP A 166 12.15 1.33 -11.83
CA TRP A 166 13.57 1.12 -12.07
C TRP A 166 14.22 2.15 -13.01
N ARG A 167 13.45 3.02 -13.68
CA ARG A 167 14.00 4.01 -14.61
C ARG A 167 14.73 5.18 -13.94
N ASN A 168 14.51 5.42 -12.65
CA ASN A 168 15.09 6.56 -11.93
C ASN A 168 15.51 6.16 -10.51
N LEU A 169 16.44 5.21 -10.42
CA LEU A 169 16.93 4.71 -9.13
C LEU A 169 18.01 5.64 -8.56
N LYS A 170 17.82 6.06 -7.30
CA LYS A 170 18.87 6.67 -6.48
C LYS A 170 19.18 5.75 -5.31
N ILE A 171 20.43 5.31 -5.21
CA ILE A 171 20.86 4.38 -4.18
C ILE A 171 21.50 5.16 -3.03
N TYR A 172 21.03 4.88 -1.82
CA TYR A 172 21.62 5.40 -0.59
C TYR A 172 22.02 4.23 0.31
N TYR A 173 23.28 4.18 0.69
CA TYR A 173 23.79 3.23 1.68
C TYR A 173 23.61 3.84 3.08
N LEU A 174 22.73 3.25 3.89
CA LEU A 174 22.46 3.72 5.24
C LEU A 174 23.74 3.65 6.10
N GLY A 175 24.02 4.72 6.84
CA GLY A 175 25.23 4.85 7.66
C GLY A 175 26.48 5.30 6.91
N ILE A 176 26.48 5.26 5.56
CA ILE A 176 27.62 5.68 4.72
C ILE A 176 27.27 6.97 3.96
N THR A 177 26.14 6.96 3.26
CA THR A 177 25.71 8.09 2.43
C THR A 177 24.78 9.04 3.19
N THR A 178 24.86 10.33 2.87
CA THR A 178 23.91 11.31 3.37
C THR A 178 22.56 11.12 2.68
N VAL A 179 21.60 10.54 3.41
CA VAL A 179 20.22 10.40 2.94
C VAL A 179 19.48 11.74 2.95
N PRO A 180 18.51 11.94 2.04
CA PRO A 180 17.63 13.11 2.05
C PRO A 180 16.92 13.31 3.40
N SER A 181 16.69 14.57 3.77
CA SER A 181 16.03 14.93 5.03
C SER A 181 14.63 14.33 5.16
N TRP A 182 13.88 14.22 4.07
CA TRP A 182 12.55 13.62 4.06
C TRP A 182 12.53 12.15 4.51
N MET A 183 13.59 11.38 4.24
CA MET A 183 13.69 9.98 4.69
C MET A 183 13.86 9.86 6.21
N LYS A 184 14.35 10.92 6.85
CA LYS A 184 14.58 10.99 8.31
C LYS A 184 13.44 11.66 9.06
N TYR A 185 12.40 12.10 8.36
CA TYR A 185 11.29 12.82 8.97
C TYR A 185 10.48 11.90 9.88
N LYS A 186 10.30 12.32 11.15
CA LYS A 186 9.57 11.56 12.18
C LYS A 186 8.16 12.11 12.47
N GLY A 187 7.75 13.17 11.76
CA GLY A 187 6.43 13.75 11.94
C GLY A 187 5.36 13.11 11.06
N LYS A 188 4.22 13.80 10.96
CA LYS A 188 3.14 13.50 10.01
C LYS A 188 3.27 14.41 8.80
N TRP A 189 3.28 13.82 7.61
CA TRP A 189 3.22 14.56 6.36
C TRP A 189 1.86 15.24 6.25
N GLY A 190 1.80 16.50 5.82
CA GLY A 190 0.53 17.15 5.51
C GLY A 190 -0.16 17.87 6.67
N ASN A 191 -1.46 17.62 6.81
CA ASN A 191 -2.39 18.46 7.59
C ASN A 191 -2.94 17.74 8.84
N PRO A 192 -3.47 18.49 9.83
CA PRO A 192 -4.24 17.92 10.93
C PRO A 192 -5.66 17.51 10.49
N GLN A 193 -6.23 16.52 11.18
CA GLN A 193 -7.61 16.08 10.97
C GLN A 193 -8.68 17.10 11.38
N SER A 194 -9.80 17.15 10.67
CA SER A 194 -10.95 18.02 10.97
C SER A 194 -12.30 17.46 10.45
N ASN A 195 -13.41 18.05 10.92
CA ASN A 195 -14.78 17.70 10.52
C ASN A 195 -15.16 16.20 10.65
N CYS A 196 -15.06 15.67 11.87
CA CYS A 196 -15.38 14.26 12.16
C CYS A 196 -16.84 14.04 12.56
N LEU A 197 -17.47 12.96 12.04
CA LEU A 197 -18.91 12.70 12.21
C LEU A 197 -19.32 12.29 13.65
N ILE A 198 -18.42 11.70 14.43
CA ILE A 198 -18.72 11.18 15.79
C ILE A 198 -17.70 11.68 16.81
N SER A 199 -16.43 11.30 16.67
CA SER A 199 -15.34 11.77 17.51
C SER A 199 -14.01 11.68 16.78
N LYS A 200 -13.00 12.44 17.23
CA LYS A 200 -11.63 12.39 16.70
C LYS A 200 -10.91 11.04 16.89
N LYS A 201 -11.39 10.17 17.77
CA LYS A 201 -10.76 8.88 18.10
C LYS A 201 -11.44 7.67 17.44
N LEU A 202 -12.70 7.79 17.05
CA LEU A 202 -13.52 6.66 16.58
C LEU A 202 -14.35 6.98 15.32
N GLY A 203 -14.30 8.22 14.82
CA GLY A 203 -15.14 8.70 13.73
C GLY A 203 -14.41 8.81 12.40
N LEU A 204 -15.16 8.66 11.32
CA LEU A 204 -14.76 9.10 9.98
C LEU A 204 -14.68 10.63 9.96
N CYS A 205 -13.55 11.17 9.53
CA CYS A 205 -13.31 12.60 9.35
C CYS A 205 -13.32 12.96 7.87
N GLU A 206 -13.81 14.16 7.51
CA GLU A 206 -13.70 14.65 6.14
C GLU A 206 -12.22 14.75 5.78
N VAL A 207 -11.48 15.46 6.62
CA VAL A 207 -10.03 15.63 6.51
C VAL A 207 -9.36 14.75 7.57
N SER A 208 -8.55 13.80 7.13
CA SER A 208 -7.74 12.94 8.00
C SER A 208 -6.38 13.57 8.30
N ASP A 209 -5.74 13.08 9.37
CA ASP A 209 -4.32 13.36 9.60
C ASP A 209 -3.51 12.72 8.48
N GLY A 210 -2.51 13.42 7.97
CA GLY A 210 -1.62 12.81 6.99
C GLY A 210 -0.65 11.78 7.61
N PRO A 211 0.02 10.97 6.77
CA PRO A 211 0.71 9.77 7.20
C PRO A 211 2.00 10.09 7.95
N THR A 212 2.39 9.22 8.87
CA THR A 212 3.71 9.30 9.52
C THR A 212 4.83 9.04 8.52
N GLY A 213 6.04 9.51 8.85
CA GLY A 213 7.25 9.17 8.10
C GLY A 213 7.56 7.67 8.09
N ILE A 214 8.36 7.25 7.11
CA ILE A 214 8.66 5.84 6.81
C ILE A 214 9.34 5.12 7.99
N LEU A 215 10.13 5.83 8.80
CA LEU A 215 10.85 5.24 9.94
C LEU A 215 9.93 4.75 11.07
N GLU A 216 8.68 5.21 11.12
CA GLU A 216 7.70 4.83 12.15
C GLU A 216 6.89 3.59 11.74
N ARG A 217 7.19 2.97 10.59
CA ARG A 217 6.43 1.85 10.03
C ARG A 217 7.07 0.52 10.42
N SER A 218 6.24 -0.47 10.71
CA SER A 218 6.66 -1.83 11.03
C SER A 218 7.11 -2.59 9.78
N ASN A 219 8.06 -3.51 9.94
CA ASN A 219 8.45 -4.41 8.87
C ASN A 219 7.39 -5.50 8.61
N ASP A 220 7.16 -5.82 7.34
CA ASP A 220 6.23 -6.88 6.92
C ASP A 220 6.85 -8.29 6.98
N PHE A 221 8.17 -8.34 6.97
CA PHE A 221 8.98 -9.55 7.06
C PHE A 221 10.00 -9.39 8.17
N ASN A 222 10.17 -10.45 8.96
CA ASN A 222 11.24 -10.53 9.94
C ASN A 222 12.32 -11.45 9.39
N CYS A 223 13.57 -11.01 9.45
CA CYS A 223 14.69 -11.92 9.28
C CYS A 223 14.72 -12.84 10.51
N SER A 224 14.64 -14.15 10.30
CA SER A 224 14.90 -15.10 11.38
C SER A 224 16.36 -14.96 11.79
N HIS A 225 16.59 -14.54 13.04
CA HIS A 225 17.91 -14.72 13.65
C HIS A 225 18.12 -16.24 13.74
N HIS A 226 18.85 -16.80 12.81
CA HIS A 226 19.48 -18.09 13.05
C HIS A 226 20.51 -17.84 14.15
N SER A 227 20.17 -18.25 15.37
CA SER A 227 21.17 -18.44 16.42
C SER A 227 22.23 -19.36 15.84
N LEU A 228 23.44 -18.82 15.65
CA LEU A 228 24.64 -19.63 15.39
C LEU A 228 24.91 -20.53 16.59
#